data_AF-A0A2M6VKL3-F1
#
_entry.id   AF-A0A2M6VKL3-F1
#
_cell.length_a   1.000
_cell.length_b   1.000
_cell.length_c   1.000
_cell.angle_alpha   90.00
_cell.angle_beta   90.00
_cell.angle_gamma   90.00
#
_symmetry.space_group_name_H-M   'P 1'
#
loop_
_entity.id
_entity.type
_entity.pdbx_description
1 polymer ?
#
loop_
_entity_poly.entity_id
_entity_poly.type
_entity_poly.pdbx_seq_one_letter_code
_entity_poly.pdbx_strand_id
1 'polypeptide(L)'
;MKTITCYLDFISPYAYLAFEALPSALMGVSHHVVYKPVLFAGMLKHHGQLGPAEIAGKREWTYRQVLWQARQLGVRFDMPAAHPFNPLALLRLALACSTDGAPNRWVCETVFRHVWQGGMAADDASRLPALVQQLNPARAMDAPEVKAQLKANTDEALARGAFGVPTFCVDDKLFWGLDALPMMRAYLDEDPWFDNAWGSVANVQAGVKR
;
A
#
# COMPACT_ATOMS: atom_id res chain seq x y z
N MET A 1 13.98 3.93 18.42
CA MET A 1 13.30 4.37 17.18
C MET A 1 12.60 3.16 16.58
N LYS A 2 11.28 3.25 16.33
CA LYS A 2 10.49 2.14 15.77
C LYS A 2 10.64 2.08 14.24
N THR A 3 10.56 0.87 13.68
CA THR A 3 10.50 0.65 12.23
C THR A 3 9.07 0.33 11.83
N ILE A 4 8.56 1.06 10.84
CA ILE A 4 7.23 0.90 10.25
C ILE A 4 7.42 0.27 8.88
N THR A 5 6.94 -0.96 8.68
CA THR A 5 6.89 -1.58 7.35
C THR A 5 5.56 -1.26 6.68
N CYS A 6 5.58 -0.55 5.56
CA CYS A 6 4.39 -0.24 4.77
C CYS A 6 4.28 -1.21 3.58
N TYR A 7 3.37 -2.18 3.69
CA TYR A 7 3.00 -3.05 2.57
C TYR A 7 2.01 -2.31 1.67
N LEU A 8 2.37 -2.12 0.40
CA LEU A 8 1.60 -1.31 -0.54
C LEU A 8 1.53 -1.93 -1.93
N ASP A 9 0.47 -1.60 -2.65
CA ASP A 9 0.35 -1.81 -4.09
C ASP A 9 -0.12 -0.50 -4.72
N PHE A 10 0.53 -0.08 -5.81
CA PHE A 10 0.24 1.18 -6.51
C PHE A 10 -1.16 1.21 -7.12
N ILE A 11 -1.82 0.04 -7.27
CA ILE A 11 -3.22 -0.07 -7.68
C ILE A 11 -4.19 0.47 -6.63
N SER A 12 -3.80 0.61 -5.36
CA SER A 12 -4.75 0.99 -4.31
C SER A 12 -4.85 2.51 -4.14
N PRO A 13 -6.03 3.12 -4.35
CA PRO A 13 -6.21 4.56 -4.10
C PRO A 13 -6.06 4.91 -2.62
N TYR A 14 -6.49 4.02 -1.71
CA TYR A 14 -6.26 4.23 -0.27
C TYR A 14 -4.78 4.13 0.10
N ALA A 15 -3.99 3.31 -0.61
CA ALA A 15 -2.55 3.25 -0.38
C ALA A 15 -1.87 4.55 -0.78
N TYR A 16 -2.27 5.15 -1.89
CA TYR A 16 -1.79 6.48 -2.29
C TYR A 16 -2.15 7.56 -1.26
N LEU A 17 -3.42 7.63 -0.83
CA LEU A 17 -3.83 8.63 0.15
C LEU A 17 -3.13 8.44 1.51
N ALA A 18 -2.98 7.19 1.97
CA ALA A 18 -2.25 6.91 3.21
C ALA A 18 -0.76 7.26 3.08
N PHE A 19 -0.15 7.01 1.92
CA PHE A 19 1.24 7.36 1.64
C PHE A 19 1.48 8.88 1.71
N GLU A 20 0.57 9.69 1.14
CA GLU A 20 0.63 11.15 1.19
C GLU A 20 0.32 11.70 2.60
N ALA A 21 -0.59 11.07 3.34
CA ALA A 21 -0.95 11.48 4.71
C ALA A 21 0.08 11.07 5.77
N LEU A 22 0.88 10.02 5.51
CA LEU A 22 1.79 9.41 6.49
C LEU A 22 2.78 10.41 7.14
N PRO A 23 3.45 11.32 6.41
CA PRO A 23 4.37 12.28 7.03
C PRO A 23 3.68 13.20 8.03
N SER A 24 2.45 13.64 7.74
CA SER A 24 1.67 14.47 8.66
C SER A 24 1.22 13.68 9.88
N ALA A 25 0.78 12.42 9.69
CA ALA A 25 0.34 11.56 10.78
C ALA A 25 1.47 11.27 11.79
N LEU A 26 2.71 11.18 11.30
CA LEU A 26 3.89 10.84 12.11
C LEU A 26 4.71 12.07 12.54
N MET A 27 4.20 13.28 12.35
CA MET A 27 4.89 14.50 12.75
C MET A 27 5.21 14.48 14.26
N GLY A 28 6.48 14.68 14.60
CA GLY A 28 6.97 14.62 15.99
C GLY A 28 7.31 13.22 16.52
N VAL A 29 7.12 12.14 15.74
CA VAL A 29 7.48 10.77 16.14
C VAL A 29 8.83 10.39 15.54
N SER A 30 9.74 9.84 16.36
CA SER A 30 10.99 9.25 15.85
C SER A 30 10.74 7.85 15.28
N HIS A 31 10.85 7.71 13.96
CA HIS A 31 10.55 6.47 13.25
C HIS A 31 11.39 6.29 11.98
N HIS A 32 11.42 5.06 11.48
CA HIS A 32 11.92 4.73 10.15
C HIS A 32 10.83 4.00 9.35
N VAL A 33 10.58 4.39 8.10
CA VAL A 33 9.60 3.72 7.22
C VAL A 33 10.33 2.90 6.16
N VAL A 34 9.94 1.62 6.06
CA VAL A 34 10.36 0.70 5.01
C VAL A 34 9.15 0.43 4.11
N TYR A 35 9.24 0.76 2.82
CA TYR A 35 8.17 0.48 1.86
C TYR A 35 8.40 -0.88 1.21
N LYS A 36 7.41 -1.78 1.28
CA LYS A 36 7.45 -3.10 0.64
C LYS A 36 6.32 -3.21 -0.37
N PRO A 37 6.61 -3.02 -1.67
CA PRO A 37 5.67 -3.36 -2.73
C PRO A 37 5.23 -4.82 -2.63
N VAL A 38 3.92 -5.06 -2.65
CA VAL A 38 3.28 -6.37 -2.67
C VAL A 38 2.29 -6.43 -3.84
N LEU A 39 1.91 -7.63 -4.26
CA LEU A 39 0.87 -7.80 -5.28
C LEU A 39 -0.49 -8.02 -4.60
N PHE A 40 -1.35 -7.00 -4.59
CA PHE A 40 -2.65 -7.07 -3.91
C PHE A 40 -3.55 -8.17 -4.49
N ALA A 41 -3.52 -8.37 -5.81
CA ALA A 41 -4.22 -9.49 -6.45
C ALA A 41 -3.78 -10.87 -5.91
N GLY A 42 -2.51 -11.00 -5.51
CA GLY A 42 -1.99 -12.21 -4.86
C GLY A 42 -2.60 -12.43 -3.47
N MET A 43 -2.79 -11.35 -2.70
CA MET A 43 -3.44 -11.40 -1.38
C MET A 43 -4.93 -11.76 -1.49
N LEU A 44 -5.64 -11.14 -2.44
CA LEU A 44 -7.04 -11.45 -2.74
C LEU A 44 -7.23 -12.92 -3.12
N LYS A 45 -6.35 -13.45 -4.00
CA LYS A 45 -6.36 -14.86 -4.38
C LYS A 45 -6.13 -15.78 -3.17
N HIS A 46 -5.18 -15.44 -2.29
CA HIS A 46 -4.92 -16.22 -1.08
C HIS A 46 -6.16 -16.36 -0.19
N HIS A 47 -6.95 -15.29 -0.05
CA HIS A 47 -8.19 -15.30 0.74
C HIS A 47 -9.44 -15.72 -0.03
N GLY A 48 -9.34 -16.05 -1.33
CA GLY A 48 -10.50 -16.39 -2.17
C GLY A 48 -11.50 -15.24 -2.34
N GLN A 49 -11.01 -13.99 -2.39
CA GLN A 49 -11.84 -12.79 -2.49
C GLN A 49 -11.69 -12.08 -3.84
N LEU A 50 -12.75 -11.40 -4.27
CA LEU A 50 -12.69 -10.40 -5.31
C LEU A 50 -12.18 -9.08 -4.73
N GLY A 51 -11.45 -8.30 -5.53
CA GLY A 51 -11.08 -6.94 -5.17
C GLY A 51 -12.31 -6.04 -5.01
N PRO A 52 -12.28 -5.02 -4.11
CA PRO A 52 -13.41 -4.11 -3.93
C PRO A 52 -13.87 -3.43 -5.23
N ALA A 53 -12.93 -3.09 -6.11
CA ALA A 53 -13.22 -2.45 -7.40
C ALA A 53 -13.77 -3.41 -8.47
N GLU A 54 -13.76 -4.72 -8.23
CA GLU A 54 -14.38 -5.70 -9.13
C GLU A 54 -15.89 -5.86 -8.85
N ILE A 55 -16.36 -5.39 -7.70
CA ILE A 55 -17.77 -5.39 -7.31
C ILE A 55 -18.36 -4.01 -7.60
N ALA A 56 -19.23 -3.88 -8.60
CA ALA A 56 -19.69 -2.59 -9.14
C ALA A 56 -20.11 -1.56 -8.06
N GLY A 57 -20.96 -1.94 -7.11
CA GLY A 57 -21.39 -1.03 -6.03
C GLY A 57 -20.25 -0.60 -5.09
N LYS A 58 -19.35 -1.53 -4.73
CA LYS A 58 -18.17 -1.21 -3.91
C LYS A 58 -17.16 -0.37 -4.68
N ARG A 59 -17.02 -0.59 -5.98
CA ARG A 59 -16.17 0.21 -6.88
C ARG A 59 -16.61 1.67 -6.88
N GLU A 60 -17.89 1.93 -7.16
CA GLU A 60 -18.40 3.29 -7.17
C GLU A 60 -18.27 3.99 -5.81
N TRP A 61 -18.57 3.28 -4.72
CA TRP A 61 -18.38 3.83 -3.38
C TRP A 61 -16.92 4.16 -3.10
N THR A 62 -16.00 3.23 -3.42
CA THR A 62 -14.56 3.44 -3.28
C THR A 62 -14.14 4.73 -3.99
N TYR A 63 -14.57 4.92 -5.23
CA TYR A 63 -14.21 6.11 -6.02
C TYR A 63 -14.75 7.40 -5.41
N ARG A 64 -16.03 7.41 -5.01
CA ARG A 64 -16.63 8.58 -4.34
C ARG A 64 -15.88 8.92 -3.05
N GLN A 65 -15.57 7.90 -2.24
CA GLN A 65 -14.92 8.10 -0.96
C GLN A 65 -13.48 8.59 -1.11
N VAL A 66 -12.67 8.01 -2.01
CA VAL A 66 -11.27 8.42 -2.18
C VAL A 66 -11.16 9.82 -2.77
N LEU A 67 -12.07 10.21 -3.69
CA LEU A 67 -12.14 11.59 -4.18
C LEU A 67 -12.47 12.58 -3.04
N TRP A 68 -13.40 12.22 -2.17
CA TRP A 68 -13.73 13.03 -0.99
C TRP A 68 -12.54 13.13 -0.03
N GLN A 69 -11.91 12.01 0.31
CA GLN A 69 -10.78 11.97 1.24
C GLN A 69 -9.56 12.72 0.69
N ALA A 70 -9.27 12.60 -0.61
CA ALA A 70 -8.22 13.38 -1.27
C ALA A 70 -8.45 14.89 -1.08
N ARG A 71 -9.69 15.36 -1.29
CA ARG A 71 -10.07 16.75 -1.05
C ARG A 71 -9.86 17.16 0.41
N GLN A 72 -10.25 16.34 1.38
CA GLN A 72 -10.08 16.64 2.81
C GLN A 72 -8.60 16.69 3.21
N LEU A 73 -7.76 15.85 2.60
CA LEU A 73 -6.32 15.79 2.86
C LEU A 73 -5.52 16.85 2.07
N GLY A 74 -6.15 17.57 1.13
CA GLY A 74 -5.44 18.49 0.23
C GLY A 74 -4.51 17.77 -0.76
N VAL A 75 -4.74 16.49 -1.02
CA VAL A 75 -3.91 15.67 -1.92
C VAL A 75 -4.44 15.77 -3.35
N ARG A 76 -3.57 16.08 -4.31
CA ARG A 76 -3.93 16.00 -5.73
C ARG A 76 -4.24 14.55 -6.10
N PHE A 77 -5.43 14.32 -6.62
CA PHE A 77 -5.92 13.00 -6.95
C PHE A 77 -6.79 13.05 -8.19
N ASP A 78 -6.31 12.41 -9.25
CA ASP A 78 -7.00 12.25 -10.53
C ASP A 78 -7.19 10.74 -10.75
N MET A 79 -8.44 10.26 -10.86
CA MET A 79 -8.71 8.86 -11.18
C MET A 79 -8.06 8.52 -12.53
N PRO A 80 -7.33 7.39 -12.66
CA PRO A 80 -6.78 6.98 -13.94
C PRO A 80 -7.90 6.64 -14.93
N ALA A 81 -7.58 6.69 -16.23
CA ALA A 81 -8.54 6.41 -17.31
C ALA A 81 -9.23 5.03 -17.17
N ALA A 82 -8.57 4.06 -16.52
CA ALA A 82 -9.14 2.77 -16.16
C ALA A 82 -8.65 2.31 -14.78
N HIS A 83 -9.55 1.77 -13.97
CA HIS A 83 -9.24 1.12 -12.70
C HIS A 83 -10.28 0.00 -12.42
N PRO A 84 -9.87 -1.18 -11.93
CA PRO A 84 -8.47 -1.59 -11.68
C PRO A 84 -7.66 -1.78 -12.98
N PHE A 85 -6.33 -1.72 -12.87
CA PHE A 85 -5.34 -1.93 -13.95
C PHE A 85 -4.31 -2.98 -13.52
N ASN A 86 -3.39 -3.41 -14.40
CA ASN A 86 -2.34 -4.35 -14.02
C ASN A 86 -1.12 -3.63 -13.41
N PRO A 87 -0.81 -3.77 -12.10
CA PRO A 87 0.23 -3.00 -11.45
C PRO A 87 1.64 -3.62 -11.57
N LEU A 88 1.78 -4.80 -12.19
CA LEU A 88 3.03 -5.58 -12.15
C LEU A 88 4.25 -4.81 -12.68
N ALA A 89 4.09 -4.05 -13.77
CA ALA A 89 5.18 -3.26 -14.32
C ALA A 89 5.64 -2.18 -13.32
N LEU A 90 4.70 -1.50 -12.67
CA LEU A 90 4.97 -0.44 -11.70
C LEU A 90 5.57 -0.98 -10.40
N LEU A 91 5.05 -2.10 -9.89
CA LEU A 91 5.59 -2.79 -8.70
C LEU A 91 7.03 -3.24 -8.93
N ARG A 92 7.30 -3.86 -10.08
CA ARG A 92 8.64 -4.32 -10.45
C ARG A 92 9.60 -3.16 -10.70
N LEU A 93 9.13 -2.07 -11.30
CA LEU A 93 9.93 -0.85 -11.47
C LEU A 93 10.38 -0.28 -10.12
N ALA A 94 9.46 -0.15 -9.16
CA ALA A 94 9.81 0.35 -7.84
C ALA A 94 10.85 -0.56 -7.17
N LEU A 95 10.64 -1.88 -7.19
CA LEU A 95 11.60 -2.84 -6.63
C LEU A 95 12.96 -2.78 -7.32
N ALA A 96 13.00 -2.66 -8.65
CA ALA A 96 14.22 -2.56 -9.44
C ALA A 96 15.08 -1.32 -9.11
N CYS A 97 14.49 -0.28 -8.49
CA CYS A 97 15.22 0.89 -7.98
C CYS A 97 15.88 0.66 -6.60
N SER A 98 15.65 -0.50 -5.97
CA SER A 98 16.26 -0.88 -4.69
C SER A 98 17.16 -2.09 -4.87
N THR A 99 18.15 -2.26 -3.99
CA THR A 99 18.99 -3.47 -3.92
C THR A 99 18.60 -4.39 -2.76
N ASP A 100 17.87 -3.88 -1.78
CA ASP A 100 17.42 -4.55 -0.56
C ASP A 100 15.92 -4.92 -0.58
N GLY A 101 15.22 -4.65 -1.70
CA GLY A 101 13.80 -4.93 -1.86
C GLY A 101 12.86 -3.89 -1.25
N ALA A 102 13.40 -2.77 -0.76
CA ALA A 102 12.65 -1.66 -0.19
C ALA A 102 12.93 -0.36 -0.96
N PRO A 103 12.11 0.03 -1.97
CA PRO A 103 12.23 1.33 -2.60
C PRO A 103 12.12 2.45 -1.58
N ASN A 104 12.91 3.52 -1.78
CA ASN A 104 12.81 4.71 -0.96
C ASN A 104 11.49 5.47 -1.23
N ARG A 105 11.19 6.45 -0.36
CA ARG A 105 9.97 7.26 -0.46
C ARG A 105 9.83 7.93 -1.83
N TRP A 106 10.90 8.49 -2.38
CA TRP A 106 10.87 9.21 -3.66
C TRP A 106 10.46 8.29 -4.83
N VAL A 107 10.97 7.07 -4.86
CA VAL A 107 10.57 6.07 -5.87
C VAL A 107 9.08 5.76 -5.75
N CYS A 108 8.61 5.42 -4.54
CA CYS A 108 7.20 5.11 -4.31
C CYS A 108 6.29 6.29 -4.66
N GLU A 109 6.66 7.51 -4.24
CA GLU A 109 5.91 8.73 -4.53
C GLU A 109 5.82 8.99 -6.04
N THR A 110 6.92 8.84 -6.76
CA THR A 110 6.96 9.04 -8.21
C THR A 110 6.04 8.06 -8.95
N VAL A 111 6.04 6.78 -8.53
CA VAL A 111 5.14 5.78 -9.12
C VAL A 111 3.68 6.05 -8.75
N PHE A 112 3.39 6.41 -7.50
CA PHE A 112 2.03 6.77 -7.10
C PHE A 112 1.50 7.98 -7.88
N ARG A 113 2.31 9.02 -8.07
CA ARG A 113 1.93 10.20 -8.85
C ARG A 113 1.70 9.88 -10.32
N HIS A 114 2.49 8.96 -10.90
CA HIS A 114 2.24 8.46 -12.26
C HIS A 114 0.86 7.81 -12.41
N VAL A 115 0.37 7.13 -11.37
CA VAL A 115 -0.95 6.48 -11.38
C VAL A 115 -2.08 7.48 -11.08
N TRP A 116 -1.94 8.27 -10.02
CA TRP A 116 -3.04 9.00 -9.38
C TRP A 116 -3.02 10.51 -9.63
N GLN A 117 -2.17 10.99 -10.52
CA GLN A 117 -2.19 12.38 -10.98
C GLN A 117 -2.17 12.44 -12.51
N GLY A 118 -3.00 13.32 -13.07
CA GLY A 118 -3.13 13.55 -14.52
C GLY A 118 -4.20 12.73 -15.24
N GLY A 119 -4.83 11.73 -14.60
CA GLY A 119 -5.98 11.00 -15.13
C GLY A 119 -5.70 10.06 -16.31
N MET A 120 -4.43 9.82 -16.62
CA MET A 120 -3.99 8.96 -17.72
C MET A 120 -4.06 7.48 -17.34
N ALA A 121 -4.09 6.57 -18.32
CA ALA A 121 -4.02 5.13 -18.05
C ALA A 121 -2.69 4.76 -17.38
N ALA A 122 -2.77 4.08 -16.23
CA ALA A 122 -1.61 3.80 -15.38
C ALA A 122 -0.63 2.79 -16.00
N ASP A 123 -1.14 1.85 -16.79
CA ASP A 123 -0.43 0.77 -17.46
C ASP A 123 -0.20 1.03 -18.98
N ASP A 124 -0.32 2.29 -19.40
CA ASP A 124 0.00 2.72 -20.76
C ASP A 124 1.49 2.49 -21.08
N ALA A 125 1.74 1.61 -22.05
CA ALA A 125 3.07 1.24 -22.51
C ALA A 125 3.88 2.43 -23.07
N SER A 126 3.22 3.50 -23.54
CA SER A 126 3.89 4.70 -24.04
C SER A 126 4.41 5.61 -22.92
N ARG A 127 3.83 5.51 -21.71
CA ARG A 127 4.22 6.33 -20.54
C ARG A 127 5.33 5.68 -19.71
N LEU A 128 5.38 4.35 -19.70
CA LEU A 128 6.34 3.59 -18.90
C LEU A 128 7.82 3.97 -19.19
N PRO A 129 8.28 4.15 -20.45
CA PRO A 129 9.67 4.50 -20.73
C PRO A 129 10.14 5.79 -20.04
N ALA A 130 9.31 6.83 -20.03
CA ALA A 130 9.63 8.09 -19.35
C ALA A 130 9.75 7.90 -17.84
N LEU A 131 8.87 7.09 -17.24
CA LEU A 131 8.93 6.75 -15.82
C LEU A 131 10.18 5.93 -15.48
N VAL A 132 10.56 4.96 -16.32
CA VAL A 132 11.80 4.18 -16.16
C VAL A 132 13.02 5.09 -16.24
N GLN A 133 13.06 6.00 -17.23
CA GLN A 133 14.16 6.95 -17.38
C GLN A 133 14.28 7.86 -16.15
N GLN A 134 13.16 8.37 -15.63
CA GLN A 134 13.14 9.22 -14.45
C GLN A 134 13.67 8.49 -13.22
N LEU A 135 13.22 7.24 -13.00
CA LEU A 135 13.57 6.46 -11.80
C LEU A 135 14.95 5.80 -11.89
N ASN A 136 15.47 5.59 -13.10
CA ASN A 136 16.78 5.01 -13.39
C ASN A 136 17.08 3.75 -12.55
N PRO A 137 16.32 2.65 -12.74
CA PRO A 137 16.42 1.48 -11.89
C PRO A 137 17.82 0.84 -11.95
N ALA A 138 18.32 0.40 -10.80
CA ALA A 138 19.63 -0.26 -10.69
C ALA A 138 19.63 -1.69 -11.24
N ARG A 139 18.45 -2.28 -11.45
CA ARG A 139 18.24 -3.66 -11.93
C ARG A 139 17.25 -3.66 -13.09
N ALA A 140 17.25 -4.73 -13.89
CA ALA A 140 16.21 -4.93 -14.89
C ALA A 140 14.87 -5.31 -14.23
N MET A 141 13.78 -4.69 -14.67
CA MET A 141 12.44 -4.91 -14.09
C MET A 141 11.93 -6.34 -14.22
N ASP A 142 12.36 -7.04 -15.27
CA ASP A 142 11.99 -8.41 -15.58
C ASP A 142 12.99 -9.44 -15.05
N ALA A 143 14.04 -8.99 -14.36
CA ALA A 143 15.05 -9.86 -13.76
C ALA A 143 14.39 -10.87 -12.79
N PRO A 144 14.82 -12.13 -12.78
CA PRO A 144 14.25 -13.17 -11.92
C PRO A 144 14.20 -12.77 -10.43
N GLU A 145 15.24 -12.09 -9.94
CA GLU A 145 15.34 -11.63 -8.55
C GLU A 145 14.32 -10.53 -8.20
N VAL A 146 13.95 -9.66 -9.15
CA VAL A 146 12.91 -8.64 -8.93
C VAL A 146 11.53 -9.31 -8.82
N LYS A 147 11.27 -10.30 -9.67
CA LYS A 147 10.04 -11.11 -9.62
C LYS A 147 9.95 -11.92 -8.32
N ALA A 148 11.05 -12.55 -7.92
CA ALA A 148 11.16 -13.31 -6.68
C ALA A 148 10.96 -12.40 -5.46
N GLN A 149 11.55 -11.19 -5.46
CA GLN A 149 11.39 -10.24 -4.35
C GLN A 149 9.94 -9.77 -4.19
N LEU A 150 9.22 -9.47 -5.28
CA LEU A 150 7.81 -9.10 -5.20
C LEU A 150 6.96 -10.23 -4.59
N LYS A 151 7.24 -11.47 -4.99
CA LYS A 151 6.59 -12.64 -4.41
C LYS A 151 6.93 -12.78 -2.93
N ALA A 152 8.20 -12.69 -2.56
CA ALA A 152 8.66 -12.79 -1.18
C ALA A 152 8.04 -11.72 -0.27
N ASN A 153 7.97 -10.46 -0.71
CA ASN A 153 7.29 -9.39 0.03
C ASN A 153 5.80 -9.71 0.25
N THR A 154 5.14 -10.25 -0.77
CA THR A 154 3.71 -10.62 -0.70
C THR A 154 3.50 -11.79 0.26
N ASP A 155 4.33 -12.83 0.18
CA ASP A 155 4.28 -14.00 1.07
C ASP A 155 4.58 -13.59 2.52
N GLU A 156 5.55 -12.70 2.75
CA GLU A 156 5.86 -12.15 4.07
C GLU A 156 4.68 -11.39 4.67
N ALA A 157 4.03 -10.52 3.89
CA ALA A 157 2.85 -9.77 4.33
C ALA A 157 1.71 -10.72 4.75
N LEU A 158 1.43 -11.75 3.94
CA LEU A 158 0.45 -12.78 4.23
C LEU A 158 0.82 -13.57 5.50
N ALA A 159 2.09 -13.96 5.65
CA ALA A 159 2.56 -14.71 6.82
C ALA A 159 2.42 -13.91 8.13
N ARG A 160 2.50 -12.57 8.07
CA ARG A 160 2.22 -11.69 9.22
C ARG A 160 0.72 -11.49 9.48
N GLY A 161 -0.15 -11.92 8.58
CA GLY A 161 -1.60 -11.74 8.68
C GLY A 161 -2.14 -10.48 7.99
N ALA A 162 -1.34 -9.79 7.16
CA ALA A 162 -1.86 -8.70 6.34
C ALA A 162 -2.79 -9.28 5.26
N PHE A 163 -3.96 -8.66 5.10
CA PHE A 163 -5.01 -9.13 4.17
C PHE A 163 -5.37 -8.10 3.08
N GLY A 164 -4.77 -6.90 3.13
CA GLY A 164 -4.97 -5.87 2.11
C GLY A 164 -3.90 -4.78 2.15
N VAL A 165 -4.08 -3.76 1.31
CA VAL A 165 -3.14 -2.63 1.16
C VAL A 165 -3.86 -1.27 1.29
N PRO A 166 -3.23 -0.25 1.90
CA PRO A 166 -1.94 -0.33 2.58
C PRO A 166 -2.10 -1.06 3.92
N THR A 167 -1.07 -1.79 4.34
CA THR A 167 -0.96 -2.28 5.72
C THR A 167 0.34 -1.78 6.30
N PHE A 168 0.29 -1.17 7.48
CA PHE A 168 1.44 -0.75 8.25
C PHE A 168 1.72 -1.77 9.36
N CYS A 169 2.94 -2.28 9.42
CA CYS A 169 3.40 -3.18 10.46
C CYS A 169 4.39 -2.46 11.36
N VAL A 170 4.13 -2.45 12.66
CA VAL A 170 5.03 -1.91 13.70
C VAL A 170 5.13 -2.98 14.79
N ASP A 171 6.35 -3.45 15.04
CA ASP A 171 6.60 -4.63 15.89
C ASP A 171 5.76 -5.86 15.46
N ASP A 172 4.83 -6.30 16.29
CA ASP A 172 3.91 -7.42 16.08
C ASP A 172 2.52 -7.00 15.58
N LYS A 173 2.25 -5.69 15.45
CA LYS A 173 0.91 -5.16 15.19
C LYS A 173 0.75 -4.71 13.74
N LEU A 174 -0.45 -4.93 13.22
CA LEU A 174 -0.85 -4.55 11.86
C LEU A 174 -1.97 -3.51 11.91
N PHE A 175 -1.78 -2.41 11.17
CA PHE A 175 -2.73 -1.32 11.00
C PHE A 175 -3.09 -1.24 9.51
N TRP A 176 -4.32 -1.59 9.15
CA TRP A 176 -4.75 -1.67 7.75
C TRP A 176 -5.56 -0.45 7.36
N GLY A 177 -5.17 0.21 6.26
CA GLY A 177 -5.92 1.32 5.68
C GLY A 177 -5.40 2.72 6.05
N LEU A 178 -5.94 3.72 5.34
CA LEU A 178 -5.72 5.15 5.61
C LEU A 178 -6.32 5.57 6.97
N ASP A 179 -7.48 5.01 7.28
CA ASP A 179 -8.24 5.26 8.51
C ASP A 179 -7.59 4.67 9.76
N ALA A 180 -6.62 3.75 9.60
CA ALA A 180 -5.84 3.22 10.71
C ALA A 180 -4.62 4.09 11.08
N LEU A 181 -4.30 5.16 10.33
CA LEU A 181 -3.17 6.03 10.66
C LEU A 181 -3.26 6.66 12.07
N PRO A 182 -4.42 7.17 12.53
CA PRO A 182 -4.56 7.67 13.90
C PRO A 182 -4.33 6.58 14.96
N MET A 183 -4.78 5.35 14.67
CA MET A 183 -4.60 4.21 15.57
C MET A 183 -3.13 3.79 15.65
N MET A 184 -2.44 3.72 14.52
CA MET A 184 -0.98 3.48 14.48
C MET A 184 -0.23 4.60 15.20
N ARG A 185 -0.67 5.85 15.06
CA ARG A 185 -0.07 6.98 15.77
C ARG A 185 -0.21 6.82 17.29
N ALA A 186 -1.40 6.51 17.78
CA ALA A 186 -1.62 6.25 19.21
C ALA A 186 -0.72 5.12 19.74
N TYR A 187 -0.50 4.07 18.94
CA TYR A 187 0.44 3.02 19.30
C TYR A 187 1.89 3.51 19.42
N LEU A 188 2.33 4.36 18.48
CA LEU A 188 3.68 4.94 18.51
C LEU A 188 3.88 5.96 19.64
N ASP A 189 2.80 6.56 20.14
CA ASP A 189 2.79 7.41 21.33
C ASP A 189 2.65 6.59 22.64
N GLU A 190 2.75 5.26 22.57
CA GLU A 190 2.72 4.32 23.71
C GLU A 190 1.39 4.36 24.49
N ASP A 191 0.26 4.53 23.79
CA ASP A 191 -1.07 4.47 24.42
C ASP A 191 -1.29 3.09 25.12
N PRO A 192 -1.59 3.06 26.44
CA PRO A 192 -1.72 1.81 27.21
C PRO A 192 -2.93 0.96 26.80
N TRP A 193 -3.81 1.47 25.94
CA TRP A 193 -4.87 0.67 25.32
C TRP A 193 -4.32 -0.54 24.57
N PHE A 194 -3.12 -0.41 23.97
CA PHE A 194 -2.48 -1.47 23.18
C PHE A 194 -1.91 -2.62 24.01
N ASP A 195 -1.69 -2.44 25.31
CA ASP A 195 -1.18 -3.50 26.20
C ASP A 195 -2.30 -4.39 26.75
N ASN A 196 -3.52 -3.89 26.78
CA ASN A 196 -4.65 -4.56 27.44
C ASN A 196 -5.75 -4.95 26.44
N ALA A 197 -6.35 -3.96 25.79
CA ALA A 197 -7.55 -4.15 24.98
C ALA A 197 -7.24 -4.74 23.60
N TRP A 198 -6.06 -4.47 23.04
CA TRP A 198 -5.65 -5.03 21.75
C TRP A 198 -5.79 -6.56 21.70
N GLY A 199 -5.32 -7.25 22.75
CA GLY A 199 -5.36 -8.72 22.82
C GLY A 199 -6.74 -9.31 23.09
N SER A 200 -7.71 -8.52 23.57
CA SER A 200 -9.00 -9.06 23.99
C SER A 200 -9.83 -9.62 22.83
N VAL A 201 -9.57 -9.17 21.60
CA VAL A 201 -10.25 -9.65 20.39
C VAL A 201 -10.02 -11.16 20.14
N ALA A 202 -8.91 -11.72 20.63
CA ALA A 202 -8.62 -13.16 20.54
C ALA A 202 -9.64 -14.03 21.29
N ASN A 203 -10.37 -13.44 22.26
CA ASN A 203 -11.41 -14.12 23.02
C ASN A 203 -12.78 -14.08 22.32
N VAL A 204 -12.92 -13.32 21.22
CA VAL A 204 -14.17 -13.23 20.47
C VAL A 204 -14.28 -14.40 19.48
N GLN A 205 -15.27 -15.27 19.69
CA GLN A 205 -15.51 -16.39 18.80
C GLN A 205 -16.15 -15.94 17.48
N ALA A 206 -15.75 -16.56 16.37
CA ALA A 206 -16.40 -16.38 15.09
C ALA A 206 -17.84 -16.96 15.14
N GLY A 207 -18.84 -16.09 15.01
CA GLY A 207 -20.25 -16.50 15.05
C GLY A 207 -20.75 -17.20 13.78
N VAL A 208 -20.04 -17.02 12.65
CA VAL A 208 -20.37 -17.69 11.40
C VAL A 208 -19.64 -19.03 11.35
N LYS A 209 -20.41 -20.12 11.32
CA LYS A 209 -19.91 -21.46 11.01
C LYS A 209 -20.21 -21.73 9.52
N ARG A 210 -19.17 -21.97 8.73
CA ARG A 210 -19.28 -22.33 7.31
C ARG A 210 -19.05 -23.82 7.14
#